data_AF-A0A2N9NJ41-F1
#
_entry.id   AF-A0A2N9NJ41-F1
#
_cell.length_a   1.000
_cell.length_b   1.000
_cell.length_c   1.000
_cell.angle_alpha   90.00
_cell.angle_beta   90.00
_cell.angle_gamma   90.00
#
_symmetry.space_group_name_H-M   'P 1'
#
loop_
_entity.id
_entity.type
_entity.pdbx_description
1 polymer ?
#
loop_
_entity_poly.entity_id
_entity_poly.type
_entity_poly.pdbx_seq_one_letter_code
_entity_poly.pdbx_strand_id
1 'polypeptide(L)'
;MPGPSSWWPAQTVLLQTPKRPTRNPRTPSRQRKRRRSSDSKPAKKKAKKLGGQELYAIHCNRCHAERYPTEFTPSHWKTVLMHMRVRANLPAAQAKEVLKYLQEESGS
;
A
#
# COMPACT_ATOMS: atom_id res chain seq x y z
N MET A 1 -12.70 -57.25 19.68
CA MET A 1 -11.76 -56.56 20.60
C MET A 1 -11.87 -55.06 20.42
N PRO A 2 -12.83 -54.37 21.06
CA PRO A 2 -12.89 -52.91 21.10
C PRO A 2 -12.17 -52.38 22.36
N GLY A 3 -11.06 -51.67 22.16
CA GLY A 3 -10.32 -50.99 23.23
C GLY A 3 -10.87 -49.57 23.47
N PRO A 4 -11.18 -49.18 24.71
CA PRO A 4 -11.78 -47.89 25.04
C PRO A 4 -10.76 -46.79 25.41
N SER A 5 -11.18 -45.54 25.18
CA SER A 5 -10.98 -44.37 26.05
C SER A 5 -9.56 -43.91 26.40
N SER A 6 -9.17 -42.78 25.84
CA SER A 6 -8.18 -41.85 26.41
C SER A 6 -8.56 -40.43 25.94
N TRP A 7 -9.58 -39.78 26.52
CA TRP A 7 -9.44 -38.91 27.69
C TRP A 7 -8.13 -38.10 27.66
N TRP A 8 -8.08 -37.08 26.80
CA TRP A 8 -7.08 -36.02 26.91
C TRP A 8 -7.39 -35.14 28.12
N PRO A 9 -6.41 -34.85 28.98
CA PRO A 9 -6.60 -33.88 30.05
C PRO A 9 -6.61 -32.46 29.50
N ALA A 10 -7.50 -31.65 30.07
CA ALA A 10 -7.52 -30.21 29.96
C ALA A 10 -6.15 -29.63 30.31
N GLN A 11 -5.50 -29.00 29.34
CA GLN A 11 -4.31 -28.19 29.59
C GLN A 11 -4.76 -26.83 30.11
N THR A 12 -4.59 -26.68 31.42
CA THR A 12 -4.71 -25.45 32.20
C THR A 12 -3.90 -24.33 31.54
N VAL A 13 -4.59 -23.32 31.03
CA VAL A 13 -3.98 -22.05 30.61
C VAL A 13 -3.47 -21.34 31.86
N LEU A 14 -2.17 -21.46 32.14
CA LEU A 14 -1.50 -20.62 33.14
C LEU A 14 -1.41 -19.18 32.60
N LEU A 15 -2.21 -18.30 33.20
CA LEU A 15 -2.07 -16.84 33.11
C LEU A 15 -0.66 -16.43 33.58
N GLN A 16 0.20 -15.99 32.66
CA GLN A 16 1.44 -15.29 33.00
C GLN A 16 1.35 -13.83 32.54
N THR A 17 0.93 -12.95 33.44
CA THR A 17 0.96 -11.49 33.26
C THR A 17 2.39 -10.97 33.37
N PRO A 18 2.92 -10.18 32.41
CA PRO A 18 4.17 -9.47 32.61
C PRO A 18 3.95 -8.21 33.48
N LYS A 19 4.66 -8.17 34.62
CA LYS A 19 4.80 -7.03 35.54
C LYS A 19 5.30 -5.79 34.78
N ARG A 20 4.52 -4.72 34.80
CA ARG A 20 4.90 -3.40 34.27
C ARG A 20 5.80 -2.66 35.28
N PRO A 21 7.02 -2.25 34.92
CA PRO A 21 7.85 -1.46 35.81
C PRO A 21 7.32 -0.03 35.94
N THR A 22 7.24 0.42 37.20
CA THR A 22 6.80 1.73 37.65
C THR A 22 7.74 2.84 37.18
N ARG A 23 7.23 3.84 36.43
CA ARG A 23 7.95 5.10 36.18
C ARG A 23 7.69 6.06 37.35
N ASN A 24 8.76 6.41 38.06
CA ASN A 24 8.74 7.39 39.16
C ASN A 24 8.87 8.82 38.60
N PRO A 25 8.20 9.85 39.17
CA PRO A 25 8.23 11.23 38.70
C PRO A 25 9.16 12.13 39.54
N ARG A 26 9.78 13.12 38.88
CA ARG A 26 10.38 14.41 39.35
C ARG A 26 11.47 14.77 38.32
N THR A 27 11.56 15.96 37.73
CA THR A 27 11.49 17.33 38.30
C THR A 27 11.14 18.37 37.20
N PRO A 28 10.81 19.62 37.59
CA PRO A 28 10.33 20.67 36.71
C PRO A 28 11.49 21.52 36.15
N SER A 29 11.39 21.94 34.88
CA SER A 29 12.16 23.10 34.40
C SER A 29 11.39 23.87 33.33
N ARG A 30 10.64 24.85 33.83
CA ARG A 30 10.53 26.23 33.33
C ARG A 30 11.41 26.55 32.10
N GLN A 31 10.90 26.33 30.89
CA GLN A 31 11.29 27.17 29.75
C GLN A 31 10.12 27.42 28.79
N ARG A 32 9.21 28.26 29.28
CA ARG A 32 8.35 29.14 28.50
C ARG A 32 9.26 30.08 27.68
N LYS A 33 9.75 29.65 26.51
CA LYS A 33 10.28 30.57 25.49
C LYS A 33 9.56 30.35 24.17
N ARG A 34 8.47 31.11 24.04
CA ARG A 34 7.90 31.59 22.77
C ARG A 34 9.03 31.94 21.81
N ARG A 35 9.11 31.27 20.67
CA ARG A 35 9.62 31.86 19.43
C ARG A 35 8.86 31.30 18.23
N ARG A 36 8.06 32.21 17.67
CA ARG A 36 7.61 32.32 16.28
C ARG A 36 6.82 31.16 15.70
N SER A 37 5.51 31.34 15.76
CA SER A 37 4.57 30.99 14.70
C SER A 37 5.13 31.50 13.36
N SER A 38 5.82 30.64 12.62
CA SER A 38 6.03 30.84 11.20
C SER A 38 4.71 30.48 10.52
N ASP A 39 4.04 31.53 10.04
CA ASP A 39 3.02 31.48 9.01
C ASP A 39 3.45 30.53 7.88
N SER A 40 3.00 29.28 7.95
CA SER A 40 3.10 28.34 6.84
C SER A 40 1.86 28.52 5.99
N LYS A 41 1.92 29.54 5.13
CA LYS A 41 1.04 29.71 3.96
C LYS A 41 0.79 28.33 3.32
N PRO A 42 -0.47 27.87 3.13
CA PRO A 42 -0.72 26.57 2.53
C PRO A 42 -0.25 26.62 1.08
N ALA A 43 0.92 26.02 0.83
CA ALA A 43 1.40 25.79 -0.52
C ALA A 43 0.32 25.00 -1.24
N LYS A 44 -0.31 25.60 -2.24
CA LYS A 44 -1.21 24.92 -3.17
C LYS A 44 -0.41 23.74 -3.73
N LYS A 45 -0.68 22.53 -3.23
CA LYS A 45 -0.11 21.30 -3.76
C LYS A 45 -0.56 21.24 -5.21
N LYS A 46 0.32 21.60 -6.15
CA LYS A 46 0.09 21.35 -7.57
C LYS A 46 -0.27 19.87 -7.64
N ALA A 47 -1.47 19.54 -8.13
CA ALA A 47 -1.89 18.17 -8.30
C ALA A 47 -0.78 17.49 -9.12
N LYS A 48 0.01 16.63 -8.45
CA LYS A 48 1.11 15.92 -9.09
C LYS A 48 0.44 15.07 -10.16
N LYS A 49 0.69 15.34 -11.43
CA LYS A 49 0.29 14.44 -12.50
C LYS A 49 1.05 13.14 -12.24
N LEU A 50 0.31 12.10 -11.85
CA LEU A 50 0.84 10.77 -11.67
C LEU A 50 1.34 10.32 -13.05
N GLY A 51 2.59 9.85 -13.12
CA GLY A 51 3.16 9.33 -14.37
C GLY A 51 2.58 7.97 -14.75
N GLY A 52 2.89 7.47 -15.94
CA GLY A 52 2.41 6.16 -16.42
C GLY A 52 2.75 5.01 -15.47
N GLN A 53 3.98 4.99 -14.93
CA GLN A 53 4.42 3.98 -13.95
C GLN A 53 3.62 4.02 -12.64
N GLU A 54 3.35 5.22 -12.11
CA GLU A 54 2.59 5.38 -10.87
C GLU A 54 1.13 4.95 -11.07
N LEU A 55 0.53 5.33 -12.20
CA LEU A 55 -0.82 4.90 -12.55
C LEU A 55 -0.91 3.39 -12.76
N TYR A 56 0.14 2.78 -13.31
CA TYR A 56 0.25 1.34 -13.47
C TYR A 56 0.20 0.64 -12.10
N ALA A 57 1.06 1.06 -11.17
CA ALA A 57 1.11 0.52 -9.81
C ALA A 57 -0.18 0.74 -9.00
N ILE A 58 -0.94 1.82 -9.26
CA ILE A 58 -2.20 2.11 -8.55
C ILE A 58 -3.39 1.32 -9.11
N HIS A 59 -3.43 1.10 -10.42
CA HIS A 59 -4.63 0.60 -11.08
C HIS A 59 -4.55 -0.86 -11.54
N CYS A 60 -3.35 -1.36 -11.88
CA CYS A 60 -3.19 -2.65 -12.54
C CYS A 60 -3.05 -3.84 -11.57
N ASN A 61 -2.75 -3.58 -10.30
CA ASN A 61 -2.70 -4.60 -9.24
C ASN A 61 -4.02 -4.78 -8.45
N ARG A 62 -5.09 -4.05 -8.80
CA ARG A 62 -6.33 -4.04 -8.01
C ARG A 62 -7.14 -5.33 -8.09
N CYS A 63 -7.02 -6.07 -9.19
CA CYS A 63 -7.89 -7.22 -9.48
C CYS A 63 -7.11 -8.53 -9.63
N HIS A 64 -5.84 -8.46 -10.00
CA HIS A 64 -4.91 -9.58 -10.10
C HIS A 64 -3.49 -9.05 -9.90
N ALA A 65 -2.52 -9.96 -9.79
CA ALA A 65 -1.12 -9.55 -9.81
C ALA A 65 -0.83 -8.73 -11.07
N GLU A 66 -0.19 -7.59 -10.87
CA GLU A 66 0.34 -6.75 -11.94
C GLU A 66 1.19 -7.61 -12.87
N ARG A 67 0.90 -7.56 -14.17
CA ARG A 67 1.71 -8.26 -15.18
C ARG A 67 3.00 -7.50 -15.42
N TYR A 68 4.09 -8.17 -15.80
CA TYR A 68 5.31 -7.45 -16.09
C TYR A 68 5.20 -6.79 -17.48
N PRO A 69 5.60 -5.51 -17.64
CA PRO A 69 5.53 -4.82 -18.93
C PRO A 69 6.26 -5.55 -20.07
N THR A 70 7.28 -6.34 -19.74
CA THR A 70 8.10 -7.13 -20.67
C THR A 70 7.45 -8.45 -21.11
N GLU A 71 6.29 -8.84 -20.57
CA GLU A 71 5.62 -10.11 -20.94
C GLU A 71 4.91 -10.06 -22.30
N PHE A 72 4.58 -8.87 -22.79
CA PHE A 72 3.83 -8.70 -24.02
C PHE A 72 4.46 -7.65 -24.92
N THR A 73 4.25 -7.77 -26.23
CA THR A 73 4.69 -6.77 -27.21
C THR A 73 3.91 -5.46 -27.07
N PRO A 74 4.45 -4.32 -27.56
CA PRO A 74 3.76 -3.02 -27.52
C PRO A 74 2.35 -3.04 -28.12
N SER A 75 2.12 -3.89 -29.13
CA SER A 75 0.84 -4.08 -29.81
C SER A 75 -0.16 -4.87 -28.95
N HIS A 76 0.30 -5.89 -28.23
CA HIS A 76 -0.55 -6.66 -27.32
C HIS A 76 -1.01 -5.81 -26.14
N TRP A 77 -0.14 -4.94 -25.60
CA TRP A 77 -0.51 -4.02 -24.53
C TRP A 77 -1.66 -3.09 -24.90
N LYS A 78 -1.75 -2.67 -26.17
CA LYS A 78 -2.89 -1.86 -26.64
C LYS A 78 -4.21 -2.60 -26.47
N THR A 79 -4.26 -3.88 -26.84
CA THR A 79 -5.46 -4.72 -26.69
C THR A 79 -5.78 -4.99 -25.21
N VAL A 80 -4.76 -5.32 -24.41
CA VAL A 80 -4.92 -5.54 -22.97
C VAL A 80 -5.46 -4.28 -22.29
N LEU A 81 -4.92 -3.10 -22.61
CA LEU A 81 -5.38 -1.86 -22.01
C LEU A 81 -6.79 -1.47 -22.43
N MET A 82 -7.22 -1.78 -23.66
CA MET A 82 -8.61 -1.56 -24.08
C MET A 82 -9.58 -2.34 -23.18
N HIS A 83 -9.26 -3.60 -22.88
CA HIS A 83 -10.07 -4.42 -21.97
C HIS A 83 -9.97 -3.92 -20.52
N MET A 84 -8.75 -3.64 -20.04
CA MET A 84 -8.51 -3.16 -18.67
C MET A 84 -9.10 -1.78 -18.41
N ARG A 85 -9.22 -0.92 -19.41
CA ARG A 85 -9.86 0.39 -19.26
C ARG A 85 -11.30 0.27 -18.79
N VAL A 86 -12.06 -0.66 -19.37
CA VAL A 86 -13.47 -0.89 -18.99
C VAL A 86 -13.54 -1.61 -17.64
N ARG A 87 -12.67 -2.59 -17.40
CA ARG A 87 -12.68 -3.42 -16.18
C ARG A 87 -12.19 -2.66 -14.94
N ALA A 88 -11.13 -1.86 -15.07
CA ALA A 88 -10.57 -1.05 -14.00
C ALA A 88 -11.19 0.35 -13.89
N ASN A 89 -12.11 0.70 -14.80
CA ASN A 89 -12.74 2.01 -14.93
C ASN A 89 -11.70 3.14 -15.05
N LEU A 90 -10.74 2.96 -15.96
CA LEU A 90 -9.61 3.87 -16.15
C LEU A 90 -10.00 5.05 -17.06
N PRO A 91 -9.81 6.31 -16.63
CA PRO A 91 -10.08 7.47 -17.49
C PRO A 91 -9.19 7.46 -18.74
N ALA A 92 -9.69 8.03 -19.85
CA ALA A 92 -8.98 8.04 -21.13
C ALA A 92 -7.56 8.61 -21.05
N ALA A 93 -7.36 9.66 -20.25
CA ALA A 93 -6.06 10.29 -20.07
C ALA A 93 -5.08 9.35 -19.35
N GLN A 94 -5.51 8.73 -18.25
CA GLN A 94 -4.67 7.81 -17.47
C GLN A 94 -4.33 6.55 -18.28
N ALA A 95 -5.29 6.02 -19.04
CA ALA A 95 -5.05 4.87 -19.90
C ALA A 95 -3.98 5.14 -20.96
N LYS A 96 -3.95 6.34 -21.57
CA LYS A 96 -2.91 6.68 -22.54
C LYS A 96 -1.52 6.77 -21.91
N GLU A 97 -1.43 7.34 -20.71
CA GLU A 97 -0.16 7.46 -19.98
C GLU A 97 0.39 6.08 -19.57
N VAL A 98 -0.48 5.20 -19.08
CA VAL A 98 -0.13 3.80 -18.76
C VAL A 98 0.26 3.04 -20.01
N LEU A 99 -0.48 3.21 -21.12
CA LEU A 99 -0.15 2.56 -22.40
C LEU A 99 1.23 2.96 -22.88
N LYS A 100 1.56 4.25 -22.81
CA LYS A 100 2.87 4.76 -23.21
C LYS A 100 3.99 4.11 -22.37
N TYR A 101 3.82 4.11 -21.06
CA TYR A 101 4.77 3.46 -20.14
C TYR A 101 4.99 1.98 -20.47
N LEU A 102 3.89 1.22 -20.66
CA LEU A 102 3.97 -0.20 -20.97
C LEU A 102 4.65 -0.47 -22.30
N GLN A 103 4.44 0.38 -23.31
CA GLN A 103 5.08 0.23 -24.62
C GLN A 103 6.58 0.55 -24.56
N GLU A 104 6.97 1.58 -23.80
CA GLU A 104 8.38 1.93 -23.60
C GLU A 104 9.13 0.83 -22.83
N GLU A 105 8.49 0.21 -21.84
CA GLU A 105 9.11 -0.85 -21.02
C GLU A 105 9.03 -2.25 -21.67
N SER A 106 8.06 -2.50 -22.56
CA SER A 106 7.87 -3.82 -23.17
C SER A 106 9.01 -4.31 -24.07
N GLY A 107 9.99 -3.45 -24.36
CA GLY A 107 11.04 -3.73 -25.34
C GLY A 107 10.47 -3.72 -26.75
N SER A 108 11.16 -3.01 -27.65
CA SER A 108 10.86 -3.02 -29.08
C SER A 108 11.42 -4.26 -29.75
#